data_AF-A0A524JAU3-F1
#
_entry.id   AF-A0A524JAU3-F1
#
_cell.length_a   1.000
_cell.length_b   1.000
_cell.length_c   1.000
_cell.angle_alpha   90.00
_cell.angle_beta   90.00
_cell.angle_gamma   90.00
#
_symmetry.space_group_name_H-M   'P 1'
#
loop_
_entity.id
_entity.type
_entity.pdbx_description
1 polymer ?
#
loop_
_entity_poly.entity_id
_entity_poly.type
_entity_poly.pdbx_seq_one_letter_code
_entity_poly.pdbx_strand_id
1 'polypeptide(L)'
;MPDSSKAPETGTNEIDENKESIAVPKRAGMSSTTKLIALAVVIVLLVAVPIGYILTQNADDETPEGTTVLTVTKDQSSVNLTMEELKDMTTTTASGGFKKTTGTIEGPFELTGIPLADFVDLLYSGTDYSLEVVATDGYTMAYSSGQVEDGTFAYYDPEDGSLLGEGDFTMIVAYAQDGLPLEDMDLRIAIVDESAPITDGHFWAKYVAELTILPFVKDWTLNLSGVMELAMDRQTFESIASCEYHAASYTYENETGTHVYTGVALWTLVSAVDGADGPATDYMFNDLLARAGYNVTVSATDGYSKSFTSEQVARNDTMIVANKLDGETLSEDDGEFPLKLVGDGLTSGQKIKSIKNISIVDTHEVPQWTLNLTGLTNAVISAETYVATYYSGLHAKNFTYTNYGGVHAAYYNYTDSEEVAHTYAGLPLWLLVAVMDGMDESHYELNSTLAAEGYDIVLTASDGYSVTIASATTAFNDTLVLAFMLDWEMLTDMAPLRLVNEFLPGSMKISNVVDIDLENLPV
;
A
#
# COMPACT_ATOMS: atom_id res chain seq x y z
N MET A 1 -7.33 72.17 -8.53
CA MET A 1 -6.34 73.23 -8.19
C MET A 1 -6.36 73.43 -6.69
N PRO A 2 -5.21 73.53 -5.99
CA PRO A 2 -3.81 73.18 -6.34
C PRO A 2 -3.41 71.83 -5.66
N ASP A 3 -2.45 70.98 -6.06
CA ASP A 3 -1.07 71.04 -6.58
C ASP A 3 0.02 71.53 -5.60
N SER A 4 0.85 70.60 -5.09
CA SER A 4 2.31 70.60 -5.31
C SER A 4 3.03 69.51 -4.50
N SER A 5 3.54 68.52 -5.25
CA SER A 5 4.88 67.91 -5.17
C SER A 5 5.68 67.95 -3.87
N LYS A 6 6.11 66.77 -3.39
CA LYS A 6 7.54 66.44 -3.19
C LYS A 6 7.73 64.93 -2.98
N ALA A 7 8.56 64.33 -3.82
CA ALA A 7 9.03 62.95 -3.72
C ALA A 7 10.01 62.78 -2.54
N PRO A 8 10.15 61.58 -1.95
CA PRO A 8 11.32 61.23 -1.16
C PRO A 8 12.43 60.64 -2.05
N GLU A 9 13.63 61.13 -1.78
CA GLU A 9 14.90 60.80 -2.38
C GLU A 9 15.34 59.35 -2.08
N THR A 10 16.04 58.78 -3.05
CA THR A 10 16.79 57.53 -3.00
C THR A 10 17.97 57.65 -2.04
N GLY A 11 17.90 56.96 -0.91
CA GLY A 11 19.03 56.70 -0.03
C GLY A 11 19.73 55.40 -0.43
N THR A 12 20.83 55.51 -1.16
CA THR A 12 21.87 54.49 -1.23
C THR A 12 22.52 54.38 0.15
N ASN A 13 22.49 53.20 0.76
CA ASN A 13 23.45 52.85 1.80
C ASN A 13 24.15 51.57 1.38
N GLU A 14 25.46 51.75 1.15
CA GLU A 14 26.49 50.75 1.07
C GLU A 14 26.31 49.72 2.19
N ILE A 15 26.31 48.45 1.80
CA ILE A 15 26.40 47.33 2.73
C ILE A 15 27.89 47.19 3.04
N ASP A 16 28.27 47.72 4.19
CA ASP A 16 29.61 47.60 4.76
C ASP A 16 29.93 46.12 5.00
N GLU A 17 31.03 45.68 4.42
CA GLU A 17 31.57 44.33 4.55
C GLU A 17 32.04 44.11 6.00
N ASN A 18 31.24 43.42 6.81
CA ASN A 18 31.77 42.73 7.98
C ASN A 18 31.02 41.42 8.24
N LYS A 19 31.42 40.37 7.51
CA LYS A 19 31.11 38.98 7.84
C LYS A 19 31.81 38.62 9.15
N GLU A 20 31.12 38.69 10.27
CA GLU A 20 31.47 37.86 11.42
C GLU A 20 31.07 36.42 11.08
N SER A 21 32.07 35.60 10.74
CA SER A 21 31.92 34.15 10.64
C SER A 21 31.60 33.59 12.03
N ILE A 22 30.38 33.13 12.23
CA ILE A 22 30.05 32.31 13.41
C ILE A 22 30.75 30.96 13.21
N ALA A 23 31.88 30.80 13.90
CA ALA A 23 32.62 29.56 13.94
C ALA A 23 31.79 28.47 14.62
N VAL A 24 31.58 27.35 13.92
CA VAL A 24 31.07 26.10 14.47
C VAL A 24 31.97 25.67 15.64
N PRO A 25 31.45 25.42 16.85
CA PRO A 25 32.29 24.94 17.94
C PRO A 25 32.81 23.54 17.62
N LYS A 26 34.15 23.41 17.61
CA LYS A 26 34.86 22.13 17.53
C LYS A 26 34.38 21.20 18.65
N ARG A 27 33.94 19.99 18.29
CA ARG A 27 33.76 18.86 19.23
C ARG A 27 35.07 18.64 19.98
N ALA A 28 35.09 18.98 21.27
CA ALA A 28 36.15 18.58 22.17
C ALA A 28 36.02 17.07 22.41
N GLY A 29 37.03 16.31 21.95
CA GLY A 29 37.16 14.90 22.23
C GLY A 29 37.30 14.66 23.73
N MET A 30 36.38 13.89 24.30
CA MET A 30 36.43 13.45 25.69
C MET A 30 37.23 12.14 25.75
N SER A 31 38.27 12.10 26.58
CA SER A 31 39.20 10.97 26.68
C SER A 31 38.57 9.74 27.33
N SER A 32 39.06 8.56 26.94
CA SER A 32 38.46 7.23 27.19
C SER A 32 38.59 6.69 28.63
N THR A 33 38.71 7.55 29.65
CA THR A 33 39.04 7.11 31.01
C THR A 33 38.04 7.51 32.10
N THR A 34 36.88 8.08 31.75
CA THR A 34 35.86 8.48 32.75
C THR A 34 34.44 7.97 32.41
N LYS A 35 34.33 6.75 31.89
CA LYS A 35 33.05 6.03 31.68
C LYS A 35 32.89 4.77 32.55
N LEU A 36 33.75 4.57 33.55
CA LEU A 36 33.86 3.27 34.24
C LEU A 36 33.33 3.22 35.68
N ILE A 37 32.61 4.24 36.18
CA ILE A 37 32.10 4.23 37.57
C ILE A 37 30.57 4.47 37.70
N ALA A 38 29.86 4.82 36.62
CA ALA A 38 28.39 4.96 36.64
C ALA A 38 27.63 3.77 35.99
N LEU A 39 28.33 2.71 35.58
CA LEU A 39 27.74 1.48 35.02
C LEU A 39 27.82 0.27 35.98
N ALA A 40 28.44 0.44 37.15
CA ALA A 40 28.67 -0.64 38.13
C ALA A 40 27.64 -0.69 39.28
N VAL A 41 26.58 0.13 39.24
CA VAL A 41 25.56 0.19 40.31
C VAL A 41 24.15 -0.23 39.84
N VAL A 42 23.95 -0.48 38.54
CA VAL A 42 22.64 -0.97 38.01
C VAL A 42 22.66 -2.46 37.62
N ILE A 43 23.84 -3.08 37.50
CA ILE A 43 23.98 -4.51 37.14
C ILE A 43 24.04 -5.44 38.39
N VAL A 44 23.99 -4.88 39.61
CA VAL A 44 24.00 -5.67 40.87
C VAL A 44 22.60 -5.88 41.46
N LEU A 45 21.53 -5.47 40.77
CA LEU A 45 20.13 -5.68 41.20
C LEU A 45 19.31 -6.61 40.29
N LEU A 46 19.95 -7.35 39.37
CA LEU A 46 19.31 -8.41 38.57
C LEU A 46 19.88 -9.82 38.84
N VAL A 47 20.59 -10.00 39.96
CA VAL A 47 21.04 -11.33 40.44
C VAL A 47 20.66 -11.49 41.90
N ALA A 48 19.36 -11.59 42.16
CA ALA A 48 18.83 -12.01 43.46
C ALA A 48 17.37 -12.49 43.32
N VAL A 49 17.17 -13.65 42.67
CA VAL A 49 16.07 -14.55 43.04
C VAL A 49 16.72 -15.77 43.72
N PRO A 50 16.26 -16.20 44.90
CA PRO A 50 17.05 -17.05 45.78
C PRO A 50 17.06 -18.50 45.31
N ILE A 51 18.28 -19.03 45.13
CA ILE A 51 18.59 -20.44 45.36
C ILE A 51 18.24 -20.72 46.83
N GLY A 52 17.18 -21.47 47.05
CA GLY A 52 16.67 -21.69 48.40
C GLY A 52 15.55 -22.71 48.55
N TYR A 53 15.44 -23.73 47.69
CA TYR A 53 14.85 -25.01 48.09
C TYR A 53 15.25 -26.13 47.12
N ILE A 54 16.36 -26.82 47.42
CA ILE A 54 16.58 -28.19 46.95
C ILE A 54 16.19 -29.08 48.13
N LEU A 55 15.14 -29.89 47.95
CA LEU A 55 15.04 -31.32 48.24
C LEU A 55 13.59 -31.72 48.61
N THR A 56 13.11 -32.77 47.93
CA THR A 56 11.87 -33.55 48.09
C THR A 56 10.64 -32.91 47.42
N GLN A 57 9.93 -33.52 46.46
CA GLN A 57 9.75 -34.93 46.11
C GLN A 57 9.53 -35.11 44.59
N ASN A 58 9.84 -36.32 44.11
CA ASN A 58 9.61 -36.82 42.76
C ASN A 58 8.21 -36.50 42.23
N ALA A 59 8.16 -35.86 41.06
CA ALA A 59 7.13 -36.07 40.07
C ALA A 59 7.87 -36.23 38.74
N ASP A 60 7.55 -37.28 38.01
CA ASP A 60 8.16 -37.64 36.74
C ASP A 60 7.95 -36.51 35.72
N ASP A 61 9.01 -35.75 35.41
CA ASP A 61 9.09 -34.92 34.21
C ASP A 61 9.44 -35.87 33.05
N GLU A 62 8.42 -36.50 32.47
CA GLU A 62 8.57 -37.03 31.11
C GLU A 62 8.71 -35.82 30.18
N THR A 63 9.93 -35.63 29.70
CA THR A 63 10.24 -34.70 28.62
C THR A 63 9.56 -35.24 27.36
N PRO A 64 8.68 -34.51 26.65
CA PRO A 64 8.11 -35.03 25.41
C PRO A 64 9.24 -35.21 24.40
N GLU A 65 9.49 -36.45 23.97
CA GLU A 65 10.37 -36.74 22.85
C GLU A 65 9.68 -36.27 21.55
N GLY A 66 10.05 -35.10 21.05
CA GLY A 66 9.60 -34.61 19.74
C GLY A 66 9.94 -33.14 19.50
N THR A 67 10.12 -32.75 18.24
CA THR A 67 10.25 -31.34 17.86
C THR A 67 8.88 -30.68 17.93
N THR A 68 8.75 -29.60 18.71
CA THR A 68 7.54 -28.77 18.73
C THR A 68 7.29 -28.18 17.35
N VAL A 69 6.05 -28.33 16.87
CA VAL A 69 5.59 -27.77 15.59
C VAL A 69 4.54 -26.68 15.77
N LEU A 70 3.84 -26.66 16.92
CA LEU A 70 2.88 -25.61 17.27
C LEU A 70 2.99 -25.26 18.74
N THR A 71 2.99 -23.96 19.04
CA THR A 71 2.85 -23.45 20.40
C THR A 71 1.52 -22.72 20.54
N VAL A 72 0.73 -23.01 21.57
CA VAL A 72 -0.46 -22.24 21.92
C VAL A 72 -0.16 -21.45 23.19
N THR A 73 -0.41 -20.15 23.19
CA THR A 73 -0.09 -19.27 24.33
C THR A 73 -1.30 -18.46 24.79
N LYS A 74 -1.36 -18.24 26.10
CA LYS A 74 -2.24 -17.27 26.73
C LYS A 74 -1.55 -16.68 27.96
N ASP A 75 -1.38 -15.37 27.98
CA ASP A 75 -0.69 -14.64 29.06
C ASP A 75 0.72 -15.21 29.33
N GLN A 76 0.92 -15.93 30.45
CA GLN A 76 2.18 -16.58 30.81
C GLN A 76 2.14 -18.10 30.66
N SER A 77 1.01 -18.65 30.20
CA SER A 77 0.79 -20.08 30.02
C SER A 77 1.01 -20.46 28.55
N SER A 78 1.61 -21.62 28.32
CA SER A 78 1.77 -22.17 26.98
C SER A 78 1.61 -23.69 26.95
N VAL A 79 1.17 -24.19 25.80
CA VAL A 79 1.16 -25.62 25.44
C VAL A 79 1.98 -25.79 24.18
N ASN A 80 2.98 -26.66 24.22
CA ASN A 80 3.82 -26.98 23.07
C ASN A 80 3.39 -28.33 22.53
N LEU A 81 3.06 -28.41 21.24
CA LEU A 81 2.56 -29.61 20.59
C LEU A 81 3.56 -30.09 19.54
N THR A 82 3.84 -31.38 19.57
CA THR A 82 4.54 -32.13 18.52
C THR A 82 3.55 -32.54 17.42
N MET A 83 4.08 -32.94 16.25
CA MET A 83 3.24 -33.41 15.15
C MET A 83 2.48 -34.71 15.50
N GLU A 84 3.01 -35.54 16.41
CA GLU A 84 2.33 -36.75 16.89
C GLU A 84 1.13 -36.36 17.77
N GLU A 85 1.35 -35.48 18.75
CA GLU A 85 0.28 -35.00 19.64
C GLU A 85 -0.83 -34.27 18.87
N LEU A 86 -0.49 -33.46 17.85
CA LEU A 86 -1.48 -32.83 16.97
C LEU A 86 -2.36 -33.87 16.26
N LYS A 87 -1.76 -34.95 15.76
CA LYS A 87 -2.49 -36.01 15.03
C LYS A 87 -3.35 -36.89 15.93
N ASP A 88 -3.07 -36.91 17.22
CA ASP A 88 -3.88 -37.60 18.24
C ASP A 88 -5.10 -36.79 18.71
N MET A 89 -5.18 -35.49 18.39
CA MET A 89 -6.37 -34.67 18.62
C MET A 89 -7.52 -35.05 17.67
N THR A 90 -8.72 -34.52 17.95
CA THR A 90 -9.87 -34.69 17.05
C THR A 90 -9.59 -33.98 15.72
N THR A 91 -9.63 -34.72 14.62
CA THR A 91 -9.29 -34.19 13.30
C THR A 91 -10.54 -33.96 12.45
N THR A 92 -10.47 -32.91 11.63
CA THR A 92 -11.44 -32.57 10.60
C THR A 92 -10.77 -32.74 9.24
N THR A 93 -11.46 -33.36 8.29
CA THR A 93 -11.06 -33.42 6.88
C THR A 93 -12.22 -32.96 6.01
N ALA A 94 -12.01 -31.88 5.26
CA ALA A 94 -12.99 -31.30 4.36
C ALA A 94 -12.28 -30.49 3.27
N SER A 95 -13.04 -29.97 2.31
CA SER A 95 -12.48 -29.20 1.21
C SER A 95 -12.56 -27.70 1.46
N GLY A 96 -11.64 -26.95 0.88
CA GLY A 96 -11.67 -25.49 0.90
C GLY A 96 -10.65 -24.91 -0.07
N GLY A 97 -10.88 -23.68 -0.51
CA GLY A 97 -9.94 -22.93 -1.34
C GLY A 97 -9.96 -21.46 -0.96
N PHE A 98 -9.12 -20.69 -1.63
CA PHE A 98 -9.05 -19.26 -1.36
C PHE A 98 -8.83 -18.42 -2.61
N LYS A 99 -9.38 -17.22 -2.58
CA LYS A 99 -9.15 -16.16 -3.55
C LYS A 99 -8.03 -15.27 -3.04
N LYS A 100 -6.96 -15.13 -3.81
CA LYS A 100 -5.90 -14.15 -3.52
C LYS A 100 -6.42 -12.74 -3.77
N THR A 101 -5.77 -11.73 -3.18
CA THR A 101 -6.01 -10.30 -3.50
C THR A 101 -5.96 -10.04 -5.00
N THR A 102 -5.12 -10.78 -5.72
CA THR A 102 -4.98 -10.81 -7.19
C THR A 102 -6.22 -11.26 -7.98
N GLY A 103 -7.28 -11.70 -7.32
CA GLY A 103 -8.42 -12.38 -7.93
C GLY A 103 -8.21 -13.86 -8.26
N THR A 104 -6.96 -14.33 -8.33
CA THR A 104 -6.64 -15.75 -8.59
C THR A 104 -7.22 -16.66 -7.50
N ILE A 105 -7.92 -17.71 -7.92
CA ILE A 105 -8.47 -18.74 -7.04
C ILE A 105 -7.50 -19.93 -6.98
N GLU A 106 -7.21 -20.39 -5.75
CA GLU A 106 -6.45 -21.60 -5.48
C GLU A 106 -7.30 -22.62 -4.73
N GLY A 107 -7.30 -23.86 -5.23
CA GLY A 107 -8.11 -24.95 -4.71
C GLY A 107 -9.41 -25.15 -5.54
N PRO A 108 -10.44 -25.77 -4.94
CA PRO A 108 -10.45 -26.30 -3.59
C PRO A 108 -9.46 -27.46 -3.41
N PHE A 109 -8.88 -27.56 -2.22
CA PHE A 109 -8.01 -28.65 -1.80
C PHE A 109 -8.72 -29.48 -0.73
N GLU A 110 -8.46 -30.79 -0.64
CA GLU A 110 -8.87 -31.57 0.53
C GLU A 110 -7.84 -31.38 1.64
N LEU A 111 -8.24 -30.86 2.80
CA LEU A 111 -7.33 -30.50 3.88
C LEU A 111 -7.71 -31.23 5.16
N THR A 112 -6.70 -31.76 5.84
CA THR A 112 -6.85 -32.43 7.13
C THR A 112 -6.12 -31.65 8.21
N GLY A 113 -6.82 -31.38 9.32
CA GLY A 113 -6.32 -30.57 10.43
C GLY A 113 -7.17 -30.64 11.69
N ILE A 114 -6.87 -29.75 12.63
CA ILE A 114 -7.56 -29.64 13.92
C ILE A 114 -8.31 -28.30 13.94
N PRO A 115 -9.59 -28.26 14.36
CA PRO A 115 -10.32 -26.99 14.51
C PRO A 115 -9.59 -25.98 15.39
N LEU A 116 -9.65 -24.69 15.03
CA LEU A 116 -8.96 -23.65 15.81
C LEU A 116 -9.52 -23.52 17.24
N ALA A 117 -10.83 -23.71 17.42
CA ALA A 117 -11.49 -23.67 18.73
C ALA A 117 -10.90 -24.71 19.71
N ASP A 118 -10.53 -25.91 19.23
CA ASP A 118 -9.93 -26.96 20.07
C ASP A 118 -8.58 -26.53 20.67
N PHE A 119 -7.83 -25.65 20.00
CA PHE A 119 -6.60 -25.08 20.55
C PHE A 119 -6.87 -24.01 21.59
N VAL A 120 -7.91 -23.20 21.41
CA VAL A 120 -8.32 -22.19 22.39
C VAL A 120 -8.72 -22.88 23.70
N ASP A 121 -9.50 -23.94 23.61
CA ASP A 121 -9.99 -24.75 24.74
C ASP A 121 -8.87 -25.36 25.61
N LEU A 122 -7.64 -25.47 25.09
CA LEU A 122 -6.48 -25.93 25.87
C LEU A 122 -6.11 -24.96 27.01
N LEU A 123 -6.34 -23.66 26.81
CA LEU A 123 -5.85 -22.60 27.70
C LEU A 123 -6.93 -21.60 28.12
N TYR A 124 -8.08 -21.58 27.44
CA TYR A 124 -9.14 -20.61 27.67
C TYR A 124 -10.52 -21.19 27.37
N SER A 125 -11.52 -20.82 28.17
CA SER A 125 -12.90 -21.32 28.02
C SER A 125 -13.92 -20.19 27.89
N GLY A 126 -13.47 -18.96 27.63
CA GLY A 126 -14.32 -17.79 27.41
C GLY A 126 -14.50 -17.53 25.92
N THR A 127 -15.48 -16.69 25.58
CA THR A 127 -15.79 -16.32 24.18
C THR A 127 -15.30 -14.93 23.82
N ASP A 128 -14.71 -14.21 24.79
CA ASP A 128 -14.18 -12.86 24.67
C ASP A 128 -12.67 -12.88 24.41
N TYR A 129 -12.29 -13.38 23.24
CA TYR A 129 -10.90 -13.39 22.79
C TYR A 129 -10.75 -13.03 21.31
N SER A 130 -9.51 -12.73 20.94
CA SER A 130 -9.02 -12.80 19.56
C SER A 130 -7.93 -13.85 19.51
N LEU A 131 -7.73 -14.50 18.37
CA LEU A 131 -6.67 -15.49 18.18
C LEU A 131 -5.67 -14.97 17.16
N GLU A 132 -4.48 -14.62 17.61
CA GLU A 132 -3.37 -14.27 16.73
C GLU A 132 -2.62 -15.53 16.31
N VAL A 133 -2.36 -15.66 15.02
CA VAL A 133 -1.49 -16.65 14.43
C VAL A 133 -0.17 -15.98 14.10
N VAL A 134 0.93 -16.62 14.47
CA VAL A 134 2.28 -16.19 14.11
C VAL A 134 2.94 -17.29 13.28
N ALA A 135 3.42 -16.90 12.11
CA ALA A 135 4.13 -17.76 11.19
C ALA A 135 5.64 -17.73 11.45
N THR A 136 6.37 -18.77 11.02
CA THR A 136 7.83 -18.84 11.20
C THR A 136 8.61 -17.74 10.48
N ASP A 137 8.02 -17.12 9.46
CA ASP A 137 8.58 -16.00 8.71
C ASP A 137 8.28 -14.63 9.35
N GLY A 138 7.57 -14.61 10.47
CA GLY A 138 7.18 -13.40 11.21
C GLY A 138 5.87 -12.77 10.74
N TYR A 139 5.17 -13.35 9.76
CA TYR A 139 3.81 -12.93 9.41
C TYR A 139 2.86 -13.18 10.58
N THR A 140 1.96 -12.24 10.85
CA THR A 140 0.92 -12.39 11.87
C THR A 140 -0.47 -12.09 11.32
N MET A 141 -1.49 -12.75 11.89
CA MET A 141 -2.89 -12.57 11.52
C MET A 141 -3.78 -12.82 12.73
N ALA A 142 -4.72 -11.92 13.03
CA ALA A 142 -5.61 -12.03 14.18
C ALA A 142 -7.06 -12.29 13.78
N TYR A 143 -7.61 -13.43 14.20
CA TYR A 143 -9.02 -13.80 14.01
C TYR A 143 -9.85 -13.41 15.22
N SER A 144 -11.12 -13.05 15.01
CA SER A 144 -12.05 -12.88 16.13
C SER A 144 -12.52 -14.22 16.69
N SER A 145 -13.02 -14.23 17.92
CA SER A 145 -13.69 -15.42 18.47
C SER A 145 -14.86 -15.87 17.60
N GLY A 146 -15.64 -14.97 17.01
CA GLY A 146 -16.72 -15.34 16.08
C GLY A 146 -16.21 -16.08 14.85
N GLN A 147 -15.08 -15.67 14.25
CA GLN A 147 -14.49 -16.40 13.13
C GLN A 147 -13.97 -17.78 13.54
N VAL A 148 -13.41 -17.91 14.75
CA VAL A 148 -12.87 -19.18 15.25
C VAL A 148 -13.97 -20.15 15.66
N GLU A 149 -15.04 -19.65 16.28
CA GLU A 149 -16.11 -20.44 16.91
C GLU A 149 -17.30 -20.66 15.97
N ASP A 150 -17.81 -19.57 15.36
CA ASP A 150 -19.00 -19.61 14.49
C ASP A 150 -18.62 -19.86 13.03
N GLY A 151 -17.41 -19.44 12.63
CA GLY A 151 -16.90 -19.75 11.29
C GLY A 151 -17.47 -18.89 10.17
N THR A 152 -18.05 -17.73 10.47
CA THR A 152 -18.70 -16.91 9.46
C THR A 152 -17.67 -16.17 8.57
N PHE A 153 -17.64 -16.50 7.29
CA PHE A 153 -16.79 -15.85 6.28
C PHE A 153 -17.57 -15.46 5.03
N ALA A 154 -17.12 -14.38 4.39
CA ALA A 154 -17.44 -14.13 3.00
C ALA A 154 -16.91 -15.27 2.11
N TYR A 155 -17.69 -15.68 1.12
CA TYR A 155 -17.26 -16.69 0.14
C TYR A 155 -17.62 -16.31 -1.29
N TYR A 156 -16.86 -16.87 -2.22
CA TYR A 156 -16.81 -16.44 -3.61
C TYR A 156 -17.15 -17.56 -4.57
N ASP A 157 -17.61 -17.17 -5.76
CA ASP A 157 -17.84 -18.08 -6.86
C ASP A 157 -16.48 -18.61 -7.38
N PRO A 158 -16.31 -19.94 -7.52
CA PRO A 158 -15.05 -20.54 -7.96
C PRO A 158 -14.73 -20.28 -9.44
N GLU A 159 -15.69 -19.84 -10.27
CA GLU A 159 -15.47 -19.59 -11.70
C GLU A 159 -14.97 -18.17 -11.96
N ASP A 160 -15.57 -17.17 -11.32
CA ASP A 160 -15.29 -15.76 -11.59
C ASP A 160 -14.83 -14.93 -10.37
N GLY A 161 -14.83 -15.53 -9.17
CA GLY A 161 -14.41 -14.88 -7.94
C GLY A 161 -15.37 -13.81 -7.44
N SER A 162 -16.60 -13.75 -7.95
CA SER A 162 -17.63 -12.83 -7.47
C SER A 162 -18.12 -13.21 -6.06
N LEU A 163 -18.49 -12.23 -5.25
CA LEU A 163 -18.98 -12.45 -3.89
C LEU A 163 -20.36 -13.13 -3.94
N LEU A 164 -20.49 -14.30 -3.30
CA LEU A 164 -21.75 -15.04 -3.19
C LEU A 164 -22.54 -14.68 -1.91
N GLY A 165 -21.83 -14.28 -0.85
CA GLY A 165 -22.41 -13.88 0.42
C GLY A 165 -21.54 -14.29 1.60
N GLU A 166 -22.17 -14.50 2.76
CA GLU A 166 -21.53 -15.04 3.97
C GLU A 166 -22.03 -16.46 4.24
N GLY A 167 -21.15 -17.31 4.75
CA GLY A 167 -21.45 -18.69 5.18
C GLY A 167 -20.61 -19.10 6.38
N ASP A 168 -21.09 -20.11 7.10
CA ASP A 168 -20.41 -20.64 8.30
C ASP A 168 -19.58 -21.87 7.92
N PHE A 169 -18.27 -21.83 8.18
CA PHE A 169 -17.27 -22.83 7.78
C PHE A 169 -16.30 -23.12 8.92
N THR A 170 -15.58 -24.24 8.87
CA THR A 170 -14.64 -24.58 9.95
C THR A 170 -13.24 -24.05 9.66
N MET A 171 -12.68 -23.25 10.57
CA MET A 171 -11.25 -22.95 10.55
C MET A 171 -10.44 -24.09 11.16
N ILE A 172 -9.39 -24.55 10.47
CA ILE A 172 -8.47 -25.58 10.96
C ILE A 172 -7.01 -25.15 10.88
N VAL A 173 -6.18 -25.69 11.79
CA VAL A 173 -4.73 -25.80 11.57
C VAL A 173 -4.51 -27.11 10.80
N ALA A 174 -4.31 -26.99 9.49
CA ALA A 174 -4.08 -28.11 8.59
C ALA A 174 -2.61 -28.55 8.60
N TYR A 175 -2.40 -29.87 8.59
CA TYR A 175 -1.08 -30.52 8.50
C TYR A 175 -0.94 -31.43 7.27
N ALA A 176 -2.03 -31.65 6.52
CA ALA A 176 -2.04 -32.46 5.31
C ALA A 176 -2.99 -31.88 4.26
N GLN A 177 -2.63 -32.08 2.99
CA GLN A 177 -3.40 -31.73 1.81
C GLN A 177 -3.45 -32.94 0.87
N ASP A 178 -4.64 -33.26 0.37
CA ASP A 178 -4.91 -34.38 -0.55
C ASP A 178 -4.36 -35.72 -0.03
N GLY A 179 -4.46 -35.93 1.29
CA GLY A 179 -3.99 -37.12 2.00
C GLY A 179 -2.48 -37.21 2.21
N LEU A 180 -1.71 -36.21 1.79
CA LEU A 180 -0.26 -36.14 1.96
C LEU A 180 0.12 -35.01 2.94
N PRO A 181 1.26 -35.12 3.65
CA PRO A 181 1.81 -33.98 4.37
C PRO A 181 1.96 -32.76 3.44
N LEU A 182 1.78 -31.57 3.99
CA LEU A 182 2.01 -30.32 3.27
C LEU A 182 3.46 -30.27 2.73
N GLU A 183 3.64 -29.84 1.47
CA GLU A 183 4.93 -29.94 0.77
C GLU A 183 5.95 -28.88 1.22
N ASP A 184 5.49 -27.64 1.42
CA ASP A 184 6.36 -26.47 1.68
C ASP A 184 6.42 -26.04 3.15
N MET A 185 5.54 -26.55 4.00
CA MET A 185 5.37 -26.10 5.38
C MET A 185 4.81 -27.22 6.26
N ASP A 186 5.01 -27.15 7.57
CA ASP A 186 4.44 -28.15 8.49
C ASP A 186 2.95 -27.92 8.75
N LEU A 187 2.55 -26.65 8.89
CA LEU A 187 1.19 -26.25 9.29
C LEU A 187 0.72 -25.00 8.52
N ARG A 188 -0.59 -24.94 8.24
CA ARG A 188 -1.26 -23.74 7.72
C ARG A 188 -2.64 -23.55 8.33
N ILE A 189 -3.15 -22.33 8.30
CA ILE A 189 -4.58 -22.08 8.49
C ILE A 189 -5.33 -22.39 7.20
N ALA A 190 -6.49 -23.03 7.33
CA ALA A 190 -7.43 -23.29 6.25
C ALA A 190 -8.87 -23.13 6.72
N ILE A 191 -9.75 -22.75 5.80
CA ILE A 191 -11.20 -22.66 6.02
C ILE A 191 -11.84 -23.75 5.16
N VAL A 192 -12.53 -24.69 5.79
CA VAL A 192 -13.01 -25.92 5.14
C VAL A 192 -14.46 -26.21 5.47
N ASP A 193 -15.16 -26.83 4.52
CA ASP A 193 -16.51 -27.34 4.66
C ASP A 193 -16.82 -28.37 3.56
N GLU A 194 -17.91 -29.14 3.70
CA GLU A 194 -18.38 -30.06 2.66
C GLU A 194 -18.73 -29.33 1.34
N SER A 195 -19.10 -28.05 1.40
CA SER A 195 -19.39 -27.20 0.24
C SER A 195 -18.13 -26.74 -0.52
N ALA A 196 -16.93 -27.00 0.01
CA ALA A 196 -15.65 -26.56 -0.56
C ALA A 196 -15.58 -25.03 -0.80
N PRO A 197 -15.74 -24.20 0.25
CA PRO A 197 -15.85 -22.76 0.11
C PRO A 197 -14.57 -22.14 -0.44
N ILE A 198 -14.71 -21.09 -1.26
CA ILE A 198 -13.62 -20.19 -1.63
C ILE A 198 -13.75 -18.94 -0.76
N THR A 199 -12.80 -18.72 0.15
CA THR A 199 -12.79 -17.53 1.02
C THR A 199 -11.60 -16.62 0.71
N ASP A 200 -11.45 -15.49 1.39
CA ASP A 200 -10.28 -14.64 1.18
C ASP A 200 -8.97 -15.29 1.66
N GLY A 201 -7.92 -15.16 0.85
CA GLY A 201 -6.63 -15.79 1.07
C GLY A 201 -5.82 -15.24 2.23
N HIS A 202 -6.10 -14.03 2.73
CA HIS A 202 -5.42 -13.49 3.91
C HIS A 202 -5.77 -14.25 5.19
N PHE A 203 -6.90 -14.97 5.23
CA PHE A 203 -7.24 -15.87 6.34
C PHE A 203 -6.45 -17.18 6.32
N TRP A 204 -5.71 -17.49 5.24
CA TRP A 204 -5.07 -18.78 5.01
C TRP A 204 -3.57 -18.76 5.30
N ALA A 205 -3.19 -18.26 6.49
CA ALA A 205 -1.81 -18.08 6.93
C ALA A 205 -0.98 -19.36 6.74
N LYS A 206 0.21 -19.21 6.14
CA LYS A 206 1.18 -20.29 5.91
C LYS A 206 2.21 -20.34 7.05
N TYR A 207 2.93 -21.45 7.16
CA TYR A 207 4.05 -21.61 8.09
C TYR A 207 3.67 -21.37 9.56
N VAL A 208 2.47 -21.79 9.95
CA VAL A 208 1.93 -21.54 11.30
C VAL A 208 2.83 -22.18 12.35
N ALA A 209 3.22 -21.42 13.37
CA ALA A 209 4.09 -21.89 14.45
C ALA A 209 3.55 -21.56 15.85
N GLU A 210 2.83 -20.45 16.00
CA GLU A 210 2.23 -20.06 17.27
C GLU A 210 0.78 -19.58 17.10
N LEU A 211 -0.05 -19.92 18.09
CA LEU A 211 -1.40 -19.40 18.29
C LEU A 211 -1.45 -18.67 19.64
N THR A 212 -1.71 -17.37 19.64
CA THR A 212 -1.76 -16.53 20.84
C THR A 212 -3.19 -16.09 21.10
N ILE A 213 -3.74 -16.48 22.25
CA ILE A 213 -5.07 -16.07 22.71
C ILE A 213 -4.96 -14.67 23.34
N LEU A 214 -5.43 -13.68 22.61
CA LEU A 214 -5.40 -12.26 22.96
C LEU A 214 -6.74 -11.78 23.52
N PRO A 215 -6.78 -10.63 24.21
CA PRO A 215 -8.04 -9.97 24.55
C PRO A 215 -8.93 -9.76 23.32
N PHE A 216 -10.24 -9.86 23.53
CA PHE A 216 -11.25 -9.61 22.49
C PHE A 216 -11.03 -8.26 21.81
N VAL A 217 -10.98 -8.31 20.47
CA VAL A 217 -11.08 -7.13 19.62
C VAL A 217 -12.36 -7.28 18.81
N LYS A 218 -13.25 -6.30 18.96
CA LYS A 218 -14.51 -6.27 18.24
C LYS A 218 -14.26 -6.15 16.73
N ASP A 219 -14.89 -7.03 15.95
CA ASP A 219 -14.83 -6.94 14.50
C ASP A 219 -15.71 -5.82 13.94
N TRP A 220 -15.33 -5.39 12.74
CA TRP A 220 -16.01 -4.37 11.97
C TRP A 220 -15.65 -4.50 10.50
N THR A 221 -16.51 -3.92 9.65
CA THR A 221 -16.32 -3.87 8.20
C THR A 221 -16.46 -2.43 7.74
N LEU A 222 -15.49 -1.97 6.95
CA LEU A 222 -15.52 -0.72 6.22
C LEU A 222 -16.04 -1.00 4.80
N ASN A 223 -17.17 -0.40 4.44
CA ASN A 223 -17.68 -0.52 3.07
C ASN A 223 -17.10 0.60 2.21
N LEU A 224 -16.45 0.22 1.12
CA LEU A 224 -15.92 1.10 0.10
C LEU A 224 -16.81 0.97 -1.14
N SER A 225 -17.24 2.08 -1.72
CA SER A 225 -18.02 2.06 -2.96
C SER A 225 -17.59 3.15 -3.94
N GLY A 226 -17.61 2.83 -5.22
CA GLY A 226 -17.22 3.74 -6.29
C GLY A 226 -17.51 3.12 -7.64
N VAL A 227 -16.49 3.04 -8.49
CA VAL A 227 -16.56 2.29 -9.76
C VAL A 227 -16.78 0.80 -9.50
N MET A 228 -16.32 0.31 -8.35
CA MET A 228 -16.59 -1.02 -7.81
C MET A 228 -16.93 -0.95 -6.32
N GLU A 229 -17.39 -2.07 -5.75
CA GLU A 229 -17.71 -2.19 -4.32
C GLU A 229 -16.74 -3.15 -3.64
N LEU A 230 -16.31 -2.81 -2.43
CA LEU A 230 -15.43 -3.62 -1.60
C LEU A 230 -15.87 -3.53 -0.14
N ALA A 231 -16.14 -4.68 0.47
CA ALA A 231 -16.32 -4.81 1.91
C ALA A 231 -14.96 -5.18 2.52
N MET A 232 -14.32 -4.21 3.18
CA MET A 232 -13.01 -4.41 3.81
C MET A 232 -13.20 -4.74 5.28
N ASP A 233 -12.83 -5.96 5.68
CA ASP A 233 -12.83 -6.36 7.09
C ASP A 233 -11.71 -5.67 7.89
N ARG A 234 -11.81 -5.77 9.22
CA ARG A 234 -10.84 -5.21 10.17
C ARG A 234 -9.42 -5.68 9.87
N GLN A 235 -9.23 -6.96 9.58
CA GLN A 235 -7.93 -7.59 9.43
C GLN A 235 -7.23 -7.14 8.15
N THR A 236 -7.96 -7.03 7.05
CA THR A 236 -7.49 -6.47 5.77
C THR A 236 -7.06 -5.04 5.97
N PHE A 237 -7.87 -4.23 6.65
CA PHE A 237 -7.50 -2.85 6.97
C PHE A 237 -6.23 -2.79 7.84
N GLU A 238 -6.15 -3.62 8.90
CA GLU A 238 -5.00 -3.67 9.80
C GLU A 238 -3.72 -4.13 9.10
N SER A 239 -3.83 -5.06 8.14
CA SER A 239 -2.72 -5.49 7.29
C SER A 239 -2.21 -4.35 6.39
N ILE A 240 -3.11 -3.57 5.81
CA ILE A 240 -2.74 -2.36 5.05
C ILE A 240 -2.09 -1.34 5.99
N ALA A 241 -2.67 -1.11 7.16
CA ALA A 241 -2.19 -0.14 8.15
C ALA A 241 -0.84 -0.51 8.79
N SER A 242 -0.42 -1.78 8.72
CA SER A 242 0.89 -2.25 9.20
C SER A 242 1.94 -2.34 8.09
N CYS A 243 1.54 -2.26 6.82
CA CYS A 243 2.43 -2.28 5.68
C CYS A 243 3.29 -1.00 5.63
N GLU A 244 4.61 -1.15 5.52
CA GLU A 244 5.56 -0.01 5.50
C GLU A 244 5.24 1.03 4.42
N TYR A 245 4.65 0.60 3.30
CA TYR A 245 4.31 1.47 2.18
C TYR A 245 2.96 2.19 2.33
N HIS A 246 2.02 1.66 3.12
CA HIS A 246 0.65 2.18 3.21
C HIS A 246 0.29 2.72 4.60
N ALA A 247 1.10 2.42 5.61
CA ALA A 247 0.92 2.93 6.96
C ALA A 247 1.07 4.46 6.99
N ALA A 248 0.11 5.13 7.62
CA ALA A 248 0.10 6.57 7.78
C ALA A 248 -0.12 6.95 9.26
N SER A 249 0.38 8.13 9.66
CA SER A 249 0.28 8.59 11.05
C SER A 249 0.04 10.10 11.16
N TYR A 250 -0.71 10.48 12.19
CA TYR A 250 -1.03 11.88 12.51
C TYR A 250 -0.74 12.17 13.98
N THR A 251 0.22 13.07 14.22
CA THR A 251 0.62 13.48 15.57
C THR A 251 -0.04 14.79 15.96
N TYR A 252 -0.54 14.89 17.19
CA TYR A 252 -1.04 16.13 17.77
C TYR A 252 -0.64 16.27 19.24
N GLU A 253 -0.72 17.49 19.75
CA GLU A 253 -0.42 17.84 21.14
C GLU A 253 -1.68 18.33 21.85
N ASN A 254 -1.87 17.91 23.10
CA ASN A 254 -2.91 18.43 23.99
C ASN A 254 -2.38 18.58 25.44
N GLU A 255 -3.28 18.76 26.42
CA GLU A 255 -2.91 18.93 27.83
C GLU A 255 -2.26 17.67 28.46
N THR A 256 -2.50 16.48 27.89
CA THR A 256 -1.96 15.20 28.38
C THR A 256 -0.67 14.77 27.68
N GLY A 257 -0.31 15.41 26.57
CA GLY A 257 0.98 15.25 25.90
C GLY A 257 0.86 15.09 24.38
N THR A 258 1.90 14.49 23.80
CA THR A 258 1.94 14.09 22.40
C THR A 258 1.13 12.81 22.21
N HIS A 259 0.25 12.81 21.23
CA HIS A 259 -0.60 11.68 20.86
C HIS A 259 -0.48 11.38 19.37
N VAL A 260 -0.52 10.10 19.00
CA VAL A 260 -0.31 9.65 17.61
C VAL A 260 -1.46 8.74 17.19
N TYR A 261 -2.19 9.18 16.17
CA TYR A 261 -3.09 8.29 15.42
C TYR A 261 -2.31 7.54 14.35
N THR A 262 -2.61 6.26 14.15
CA THR A 262 -2.09 5.45 13.04
C THR A 262 -3.22 4.75 12.28
N GLY A 263 -3.00 4.51 10.99
CA GLY A 263 -3.94 3.86 10.08
C GLY A 263 -3.52 3.95 8.63
N VAL A 264 -4.47 4.18 7.73
CA VAL A 264 -4.27 4.21 6.28
C VAL A 264 -4.64 5.59 5.72
N ALA A 265 -3.87 6.09 4.76
CA ALA A 265 -4.23 7.33 4.07
C ALA A 265 -5.54 7.15 3.29
N LEU A 266 -6.43 8.16 3.34
CA LEU A 266 -7.77 8.09 2.74
C LEU A 266 -7.70 7.77 1.23
N TRP A 267 -6.71 8.33 0.53
CA TRP A 267 -6.55 8.11 -0.91
C TRP A 267 -6.19 6.67 -1.27
N THR A 268 -5.47 5.98 -0.41
CA THR A 268 -5.14 4.55 -0.55
C THR A 268 -6.35 3.64 -0.37
N LEU A 269 -7.35 4.06 0.41
CA LEU A 269 -8.62 3.32 0.49
C LEU A 269 -9.51 3.62 -0.72
N VAL A 270 -9.43 4.84 -1.25
CA VAL A 270 -10.15 5.24 -2.46
C VAL A 270 -9.62 4.53 -3.71
N SER A 271 -8.31 4.26 -3.81
CA SER A 271 -7.73 3.49 -4.92
C SER A 271 -8.25 2.05 -5.02
N ALA A 272 -8.82 1.51 -3.95
CA ALA A 272 -9.44 0.19 -4.00
C ALA A 272 -10.78 0.18 -4.75
N VAL A 273 -11.39 1.35 -5.00
CA VAL A 273 -12.73 1.46 -5.59
C VAL A 273 -12.89 2.55 -6.66
N ASP A 274 -11.81 3.25 -7.03
CA ASP A 274 -11.83 4.28 -8.09
C ASP A 274 -11.69 3.72 -9.51
N GLY A 275 -11.53 2.39 -9.63
CA GLY A 275 -11.53 1.67 -10.90
C GLY A 275 -10.25 1.88 -11.71
N ALA A 276 -9.12 2.09 -11.03
CA ALA A 276 -7.83 2.17 -11.70
C ALA A 276 -7.44 0.89 -12.45
N ASP A 277 -6.87 1.07 -13.64
CA ASP A 277 -6.24 0.02 -14.43
C ASP A 277 -4.91 -0.39 -13.78
N GLY A 278 -4.82 -1.62 -13.30
CA GLY A 278 -3.59 -2.18 -12.72
C GLY A 278 -3.57 -3.71 -12.75
N PRO A 279 -2.42 -4.35 -12.49
CA PRO A 279 -2.42 -5.77 -12.18
C PRO A 279 -3.37 -5.98 -11.00
N ALA A 280 -4.19 -7.02 -11.03
CA ALA A 280 -5.23 -7.27 -10.04
C ALA A 280 -4.71 -7.37 -8.58
N THR A 281 -3.40 -7.38 -8.39
CA THR A 281 -2.69 -7.46 -7.11
C THR A 281 -2.49 -6.11 -6.44
N ASP A 282 -2.58 -5.00 -7.19
CA ASP A 282 -2.11 -3.69 -6.76
C ASP A 282 -3.24 -2.65 -6.80
N TYR A 283 -3.46 -1.96 -5.69
CA TYR A 283 -4.40 -0.84 -5.64
C TYR A 283 -3.75 0.41 -6.25
N MET A 284 -3.90 0.59 -7.57
CA MET A 284 -3.49 1.81 -8.27
C MET A 284 -4.51 2.92 -8.06
N PHE A 285 -4.06 4.18 -8.00
CA PHE A 285 -4.95 5.33 -7.86
C PHE A 285 -5.26 5.93 -9.23
N ASN A 286 -6.54 6.12 -9.54
CA ASN A 286 -6.99 6.63 -10.82
C ASN A 286 -6.82 8.17 -10.89
N ASP A 287 -5.58 8.61 -11.13
CA ASP A 287 -5.23 10.03 -11.23
C ASP A 287 -6.01 10.77 -12.32
N LEU A 288 -6.36 10.08 -13.41
CA LEU A 288 -7.11 10.67 -14.51
C LEU A 288 -8.56 10.98 -14.09
N LEU A 289 -9.22 10.06 -13.40
CA LEU A 289 -10.56 10.25 -12.81
C LEU A 289 -10.53 11.32 -11.71
N ALA A 290 -9.52 11.28 -10.84
CA ALA A 290 -9.37 12.25 -9.77
C ALA A 290 -9.15 13.68 -10.30
N ARG A 291 -8.38 13.85 -11.39
CA ARG A 291 -8.23 15.14 -12.08
C ARG A 291 -9.51 15.60 -12.75
N ALA A 292 -10.30 14.70 -13.33
CA ALA A 292 -11.60 15.05 -13.92
C ALA A 292 -12.62 15.51 -12.87
N GLY A 293 -12.45 15.04 -11.63
CA GLY A 293 -13.22 15.48 -10.48
C GLY A 293 -14.21 14.42 -10.01
N TYR A 294 -14.28 14.22 -8.70
CA TYR A 294 -15.36 13.52 -8.02
C TYR A 294 -15.39 13.96 -6.55
N ASN A 295 -16.38 13.48 -5.80
CA ASN A 295 -16.46 13.68 -4.36
C ASN A 295 -16.24 12.36 -3.62
N VAL A 296 -15.40 12.37 -2.59
CA VAL A 296 -15.24 11.29 -1.61
C VAL A 296 -16.10 11.61 -0.40
N THR A 297 -17.15 10.83 -0.18
CA THR A 297 -18.04 10.97 0.98
C THR A 297 -17.69 9.92 2.04
N VAL A 298 -17.24 10.39 3.19
CA VAL A 298 -16.95 9.57 4.39
C VAL A 298 -18.14 9.65 5.32
N SER A 299 -18.68 8.49 5.72
CA SER A 299 -19.92 8.39 6.49
C SER A 299 -19.75 7.52 7.74
N ALA A 300 -20.26 8.03 8.86
CA ALA A 300 -20.31 7.37 10.15
C ALA A 300 -21.53 6.44 10.29
N THR A 301 -21.50 5.58 11.30
CA THR A 301 -22.60 4.66 11.66
C THR A 301 -23.91 5.37 12.02
N ASP A 302 -23.85 6.60 12.52
CA ASP A 302 -25.00 7.42 12.93
C ASP A 302 -25.63 8.23 11.78
N GLY A 303 -25.09 8.09 10.56
CA GLY A 303 -25.52 8.83 9.36
C GLY A 303 -24.87 10.20 9.18
N TYR A 304 -23.99 10.64 10.09
CA TYR A 304 -23.17 11.83 9.88
C TYR A 304 -22.16 11.59 8.75
N SER A 305 -22.00 12.57 7.86
CA SER A 305 -21.07 12.46 6.74
C SER A 305 -20.44 13.79 6.35
N LYS A 306 -19.29 13.72 5.68
CA LYS A 306 -18.67 14.83 4.96
C LYS A 306 -18.15 14.35 3.62
N SER A 307 -18.23 15.26 2.66
CA SER A 307 -17.65 15.07 1.32
C SER A 307 -16.40 15.93 1.17
N PHE A 308 -15.41 15.37 0.48
CA PHE A 308 -14.15 15.99 0.11
C PHE A 308 -14.01 15.89 -1.40
N THR A 309 -13.44 16.89 -2.06
CA THR A 309 -13.19 16.79 -3.51
C THR A 309 -12.05 15.80 -3.75
N SER A 310 -12.01 15.18 -4.94
CA SER A 310 -10.90 14.34 -5.38
C SER A 310 -9.56 15.06 -5.27
N GLU A 311 -9.50 16.35 -5.57
CA GLU A 311 -8.29 17.18 -5.40
C GLU A 311 -7.79 17.24 -3.94
N GLN A 312 -8.68 17.25 -2.95
CA GLN A 312 -8.29 17.24 -1.54
C GLN A 312 -7.76 15.87 -1.10
N VAL A 313 -8.22 14.80 -1.73
CA VAL A 313 -7.91 13.42 -1.34
C VAL A 313 -6.71 12.89 -2.11
N ALA A 314 -6.60 13.15 -3.40
CA ALA A 314 -5.59 12.56 -4.29
C ALA A 314 -4.18 12.67 -3.72
N ARG A 315 -3.52 11.53 -3.53
CA ARG A 315 -2.12 11.41 -3.07
C ARG A 315 -1.83 12.22 -1.79
N ASN A 316 -2.85 12.38 -0.94
CA ASN A 316 -2.77 13.15 0.30
C ASN A 316 -2.55 12.23 1.50
N ASP A 317 -1.27 12.04 1.87
CA ASP A 317 -0.89 11.21 3.02
C ASP A 317 -1.26 11.81 4.38
N THR A 318 -1.80 13.03 4.42
CA THR A 318 -2.14 13.72 5.67
C THR A 318 -3.59 13.55 6.09
N MET A 319 -4.47 13.04 5.21
CA MET A 319 -5.84 12.66 5.56
C MET A 319 -5.85 11.16 5.87
N ILE A 320 -5.96 10.82 7.15
CA ILE A 320 -5.73 9.46 7.64
C ILE A 320 -7.01 8.90 8.23
N VAL A 321 -7.42 7.74 7.74
CA VAL A 321 -8.43 6.91 8.39
C VAL A 321 -7.68 6.07 9.42
N ALA A 322 -7.78 6.47 10.68
CA ALA A 322 -7.07 5.86 11.80
C ALA A 322 -7.89 4.73 12.43
N ASN A 323 -7.23 3.63 12.79
CA ASN A 323 -7.78 2.54 13.61
C ASN A 323 -7.13 2.43 14.99
N LYS A 324 -6.04 3.18 15.24
CA LYS A 324 -5.34 3.20 16.53
C LYS A 324 -5.00 4.62 16.99
N LEU A 325 -4.91 4.78 18.32
CA LEU A 325 -4.42 5.95 19.02
C LEU A 325 -3.39 5.49 20.05
N ASP A 326 -2.18 6.04 19.98
CA ASP A 326 -1.04 5.68 20.85
C ASP A 326 -0.71 4.19 20.87
N GLY A 327 -0.92 3.51 19.74
CA GLY A 327 -0.68 2.07 19.57
C GLY A 327 -1.85 1.18 19.96
N GLU A 328 -2.86 1.74 20.64
CA GLU A 328 -4.04 1.02 21.11
C GLU A 328 -5.23 1.20 20.15
N THR A 329 -6.14 0.23 20.13
CA THR A 329 -7.40 0.33 19.39
C THR A 329 -8.21 1.56 19.85
N LEU A 330 -8.90 2.22 18.90
CA LEU A 330 -9.73 3.37 19.22
C LEU A 330 -10.80 3.07 20.29
N SER A 331 -10.99 4.02 21.19
CA SER A 331 -11.95 3.93 22.30
C SER A 331 -13.41 3.93 21.82
N GLU A 332 -14.18 2.92 22.25
CA GLU A 332 -15.65 2.89 22.08
C GLU A 332 -16.33 3.96 22.96
N ASP A 333 -15.81 4.20 24.16
CA ASP A 333 -16.37 5.17 25.12
C ASP A 333 -16.28 6.62 24.59
N ASP A 334 -15.23 6.92 23.81
CA ASP A 334 -15.06 8.21 23.14
C ASP A 334 -15.75 8.28 21.76
N GLY A 335 -16.44 7.21 21.39
CA GLY A 335 -17.13 7.03 20.12
C GLY A 335 -16.20 7.09 18.91
N GLU A 336 -14.90 6.80 19.06
CA GLU A 336 -13.93 6.88 17.96
C GLU A 336 -13.87 5.59 17.16
N PHE A 337 -14.10 4.46 17.82
CA PHE A 337 -14.17 3.14 17.24
C PHE A 337 -15.25 3.01 16.14
N PRO A 338 -15.04 2.21 15.07
CA PRO A 338 -13.80 1.47 14.77
C PRO A 338 -12.74 2.31 14.07
N LEU A 339 -13.16 3.36 13.35
CA LEU A 339 -12.32 4.15 12.47
C LEU A 339 -12.62 5.64 12.62
N LYS A 340 -11.57 6.46 12.56
CA LYS A 340 -11.67 7.92 12.66
C LYS A 340 -10.84 8.62 11.59
N LEU A 341 -11.45 9.56 10.87
CA LEU A 341 -10.74 10.45 9.97
C LEU A 341 -10.03 11.53 10.80
N VAL A 342 -8.72 11.61 10.64
CA VAL A 342 -7.84 12.59 11.27
C VAL A 342 -6.89 13.14 10.23
N GLY A 343 -6.16 14.20 10.58
CA GLY A 343 -5.25 14.81 9.63
C GLY A 343 -5.12 16.31 9.76
N ASP A 344 -4.08 16.79 9.11
CA ASP A 344 -3.78 18.21 8.99
C ASP A 344 -4.72 18.87 7.98
N GLY A 345 -5.17 20.09 8.27
CA GLY A 345 -6.08 20.84 7.39
C GLY A 345 -7.56 20.43 7.50
N LEU A 346 -7.87 19.37 8.25
CA LEU A 346 -9.25 19.04 8.60
C LEU A 346 -9.78 19.92 9.73
N THR A 347 -10.94 20.53 9.51
CA THR A 347 -11.70 21.17 10.60
C THR A 347 -12.23 20.12 11.57
N SER A 348 -12.58 20.51 12.80
CA SER A 348 -13.12 19.57 13.80
C SER A 348 -14.36 18.82 13.31
N GLY A 349 -15.21 19.44 12.48
CA GLY A 349 -16.38 18.79 11.89
C GLY A 349 -16.04 17.82 10.74
N GLN A 350 -14.82 17.86 10.20
CA GLN A 350 -14.35 16.91 9.19
C GLN A 350 -13.61 15.71 9.79
N LYS A 351 -13.28 15.75 11.09
CA LYS A 351 -12.68 14.62 11.81
C LYS A 351 -13.76 13.62 12.23
N ILE A 352 -14.28 12.88 11.25
CA ILE A 352 -15.41 11.96 11.40
C ILE A 352 -14.98 10.75 12.24
N LYS A 353 -15.79 10.38 13.22
CA LYS A 353 -15.59 9.20 14.06
C LYS A 353 -16.54 8.08 13.64
N SER A 354 -16.31 6.86 14.10
CA SER A 354 -17.16 5.70 13.85
C SER A 354 -17.49 5.53 12.35
N ILE A 355 -16.48 5.66 11.51
CA ILE A 355 -16.61 5.53 10.06
C ILE A 355 -17.05 4.11 9.72
N LYS A 356 -18.06 4.01 8.84
CA LYS A 356 -18.58 2.75 8.32
C LYS A 356 -18.51 2.66 6.80
N ASN A 357 -18.64 3.80 6.10
CA ASN A 357 -18.63 3.81 4.65
C ASN A 357 -17.74 4.94 4.11
N ILE A 358 -17.03 4.66 3.02
CA ILE A 358 -16.35 5.66 2.18
C ILE A 358 -16.83 5.43 0.75
N SER A 359 -17.29 6.49 0.09
CA SER A 359 -17.91 6.38 -1.23
C SER A 359 -17.39 7.44 -2.20
N ILE A 360 -17.15 7.06 -3.44
CA ILE A 360 -16.92 7.96 -4.57
C ILE A 360 -18.27 8.26 -5.21
N VAL A 361 -18.57 9.55 -5.38
CA VAL A 361 -19.80 10.04 -6.03
C VAL A 361 -19.48 11.16 -7.01
N ASP A 362 -20.42 11.47 -7.91
CA ASP A 362 -20.31 12.53 -8.91
C ASP A 362 -19.07 12.38 -9.83
N THR A 363 -18.83 11.16 -10.33
CA THR A 363 -17.74 10.88 -11.28
C THR A 363 -18.01 11.47 -12.66
N HIS A 364 -16.93 11.67 -13.42
CA HIS A 364 -16.97 12.23 -14.78
C HIS A 364 -16.33 11.26 -15.77
N GLU A 365 -16.78 11.31 -17.03
CA GLU A 365 -16.11 10.57 -18.10
C GLU A 365 -14.70 11.11 -18.32
N VAL A 366 -13.75 10.19 -18.50
CA VAL A 366 -12.34 10.49 -18.76
C VAL A 366 -11.93 10.03 -20.15
N PRO A 367 -10.91 10.66 -20.77
CA PRO A 367 -10.39 10.23 -22.06
C PRO A 367 -10.02 8.74 -22.08
N GLN A 368 -10.46 8.03 -23.12
CA GLN A 368 -10.17 6.62 -23.35
C GLN A 368 -9.32 6.51 -24.60
N TRP A 369 -8.02 6.36 -24.43
CA TRP A 369 -7.07 6.06 -25.52
C TRP A 369 -6.05 5.04 -25.02
N THR A 370 -5.43 4.34 -25.94
CA THR A 370 -4.36 3.39 -25.67
C THR A 370 -3.14 3.73 -26.52
N LEU A 371 -1.96 3.45 -25.97
CA LEU A 371 -0.68 3.51 -26.65
C LEU A 371 -0.16 2.08 -26.80
N ASN A 372 0.02 1.63 -28.04
CA ASN A 372 0.61 0.32 -28.32
C ASN A 372 2.13 0.43 -28.33
N LEU A 373 2.77 -0.49 -27.63
CA LEU A 373 4.20 -0.60 -27.48
C LEU A 373 4.64 -1.96 -28.03
N THR A 374 5.43 -1.97 -29.11
CA THR A 374 5.92 -3.20 -29.75
C THR A 374 7.45 -3.26 -29.76
N GLY A 375 8.02 -4.38 -29.28
CA GLY A 375 9.47 -4.61 -29.33
C GLY A 375 9.85 -6.05 -29.05
N LEU A 376 10.87 -6.26 -28.22
CA LEU A 376 11.18 -7.59 -27.67
C LEU A 376 10.07 -8.06 -26.72
N THR A 377 9.45 -7.12 -26.03
CA THR A 377 8.21 -7.27 -25.26
C THR A 377 7.14 -6.34 -25.84
N ASN A 378 5.88 -6.76 -25.75
CA ASN A 378 4.74 -5.96 -26.21
C ASN A 378 3.90 -5.55 -25.01
N ALA A 379 3.42 -4.31 -25.03
CA ALA A 379 2.53 -3.78 -24.02
C ALA A 379 1.46 -2.87 -24.65
N VAL A 380 0.35 -2.70 -23.95
CA VAL A 380 -0.66 -1.68 -24.26
C VAL A 380 -0.83 -0.84 -23.01
N ILE A 381 -0.58 0.45 -23.12
CA ILE A 381 -0.71 1.39 -22.00
C ILE A 381 -2.02 2.17 -22.19
N SER A 382 -2.89 2.16 -21.19
CA SER A 382 -4.11 2.98 -21.20
C SER A 382 -3.79 4.44 -20.85
N ALA A 383 -4.70 5.35 -21.22
CA ALA A 383 -4.63 6.76 -20.83
C ALA A 383 -4.43 6.93 -19.32
N GLU A 384 -5.08 6.09 -18.53
CA GLU A 384 -5.00 6.12 -17.09
C GLU A 384 -3.63 5.65 -16.58
N THR A 385 -3.16 4.48 -17.01
CA THR A 385 -1.84 3.96 -16.63
C THR A 385 -0.76 4.99 -16.96
N TYR A 386 -0.82 5.62 -18.13
CA TYR A 386 0.13 6.65 -18.54
C TYR A 386 0.17 7.84 -17.55
N VAL A 387 -1.01 8.31 -17.14
CA VAL A 387 -1.17 9.44 -16.21
C VAL A 387 -0.73 9.05 -14.80
N ALA A 388 -1.09 7.87 -14.32
CA ALA A 388 -0.66 7.34 -13.03
C ALA A 388 0.87 7.16 -12.96
N THR A 389 1.49 6.66 -14.04
CA THR A 389 2.96 6.59 -14.15
C THR A 389 3.58 7.98 -14.05
N TYR A 390 3.04 8.98 -14.74
CA TYR A 390 3.54 10.36 -14.66
C TYR A 390 3.53 10.92 -13.23
N TYR A 391 2.46 10.69 -12.47
CA TYR A 391 2.33 11.20 -11.09
C TYR A 391 2.94 10.30 -10.01
N SER A 392 3.48 9.14 -10.38
CA SER A 392 4.09 8.21 -9.42
C SER A 392 5.20 8.87 -8.58
N GLY A 393 5.24 8.51 -7.29
CA GLY A 393 6.14 9.06 -6.29
C GLY A 393 5.81 10.49 -5.81
N LEU A 394 4.79 11.16 -6.35
CA LEU A 394 4.30 12.41 -5.80
C LEU A 394 3.23 12.19 -4.74
N HIS A 395 3.46 12.79 -3.57
CA HIS A 395 2.53 12.81 -2.45
C HIS A 395 2.58 14.17 -1.77
N ALA A 396 1.42 14.77 -1.47
CA ALA A 396 1.37 16.05 -0.79
C ALA A 396 0.00 16.32 -0.16
N LYS A 397 0.00 17.07 0.95
CA LYS A 397 -1.22 17.56 1.63
C LYS A 397 -2.18 18.33 0.73
N ASN A 398 -1.64 19.04 -0.26
CA ASN A 398 -2.38 19.79 -1.25
C ASN A 398 -1.83 19.40 -2.62
N PHE A 399 -1.84 18.11 -2.92
CA PHE A 399 -1.40 17.64 -4.22
C PHE A 399 -2.24 18.34 -5.29
N THR A 400 -1.56 19.10 -6.14
CA THR A 400 -2.18 19.69 -7.32
C THR A 400 -1.61 18.98 -8.54
N TYR A 401 -2.46 18.77 -9.53
CA TYR A 401 -2.07 18.16 -10.81
C TYR A 401 -1.10 19.05 -11.64
N THR A 402 -0.69 20.20 -11.08
CA THR A 402 0.32 21.13 -11.61
C THR A 402 1.70 20.95 -10.97
N ASN A 403 1.88 20.00 -10.05
CA ASN A 403 3.14 19.80 -9.34
C ASN A 403 4.22 19.17 -10.23
N TYR A 404 5.44 19.73 -10.15
CA TYR A 404 6.62 19.17 -10.79
C TYR A 404 7.22 18.04 -9.93
N GLY A 405 7.89 17.08 -10.57
CA GLY A 405 8.82 16.17 -9.88
C GLY A 405 8.30 14.77 -9.60
N GLY A 406 7.34 14.28 -10.39
CA GLY A 406 7.06 12.84 -10.43
C GLY A 406 8.30 12.07 -10.84
N VAL A 407 8.46 10.87 -10.30
CA VAL A 407 9.67 10.05 -10.52
C VAL A 407 9.89 9.77 -12.01
N HIS A 408 8.80 9.67 -12.77
CA HIS A 408 8.79 9.41 -14.20
C HIS A 408 8.40 10.64 -15.05
N ALA A 409 8.27 11.82 -14.43
CA ALA A 409 7.80 13.01 -15.11
C ALA A 409 8.92 13.72 -15.87
N ALA A 410 8.65 14.10 -17.12
CA ALA A 410 9.53 14.89 -17.97
C ALA A 410 8.82 16.12 -18.54
N TYR A 411 9.60 17.16 -18.84
CA TYR A 411 9.08 18.49 -19.18
C TYR A 411 9.84 19.10 -20.35
N TYR A 412 9.13 19.83 -21.19
CA TYR A 412 9.73 20.65 -22.25
C TYR A 412 9.16 22.07 -22.20
N ASN A 413 10.04 23.03 -21.92
CA ASN A 413 9.71 24.45 -21.82
C ASN A 413 10.08 25.16 -23.13
N TYR A 414 9.19 26.02 -23.62
CA TYR A 414 9.48 26.88 -24.78
C TYR A 414 8.81 28.25 -24.64
N THR A 415 9.29 29.21 -25.43
CA THR A 415 8.68 30.53 -25.57
C THR A 415 8.08 30.64 -26.97
N ASP A 416 6.82 31.04 -27.06
CA ASP A 416 6.14 31.19 -28.34
C ASP A 416 6.51 32.51 -29.04
N SER A 417 5.91 32.77 -30.21
CA SER A 417 6.17 34.00 -30.97
C SER A 417 5.65 35.29 -30.30
N GLU A 418 4.82 35.16 -29.27
CA GLU A 418 4.28 36.26 -28.48
C GLU A 418 5.09 36.50 -27.19
N GLU A 419 6.24 35.83 -27.05
CA GLU A 419 7.10 35.87 -25.86
C GLU A 419 6.42 35.30 -24.60
N VAL A 420 5.45 34.38 -24.79
CA VAL A 420 4.77 33.67 -23.70
C VAL A 420 5.47 32.34 -23.44
N ALA A 421 5.75 32.05 -22.17
CA ALA A 421 6.35 30.79 -21.76
C ALA A 421 5.28 29.70 -21.64
N HIS A 422 5.60 28.52 -22.18
CA HIS A 422 4.75 27.34 -22.20
C HIS A 422 5.52 26.11 -21.74
N THR A 423 4.82 25.16 -21.13
CA THR A 423 5.37 23.89 -20.65
C THR A 423 4.55 22.72 -21.15
N TYR A 424 5.20 21.84 -21.92
CA TYR A 424 4.70 20.49 -22.15
C TYR A 424 5.15 19.56 -21.02
N ALA A 425 4.27 18.64 -20.62
CA ALA A 425 4.56 17.64 -19.59
C ALA A 425 4.08 16.24 -20.01
N GLY A 426 4.87 15.23 -19.67
CA GLY A 426 4.56 13.81 -19.94
C GLY A 426 5.67 12.87 -19.53
N LEU A 427 5.75 11.69 -20.14
CA LEU A 427 6.80 10.71 -19.84
C LEU A 427 7.99 10.92 -20.79
N PRO A 428 9.22 10.67 -20.33
CA PRO A 428 10.37 10.65 -21.22
C PRO A 428 10.29 9.42 -22.15
N LEU A 429 10.61 9.60 -23.43
CA LEU A 429 10.45 8.55 -24.44
C LEU A 429 11.25 7.28 -24.10
N TRP A 430 12.41 7.43 -23.46
CA TRP A 430 13.25 6.28 -23.08
C TRP A 430 12.59 5.35 -22.08
N LEU A 431 11.72 5.87 -21.21
CA LEU A 431 11.00 5.04 -20.25
C LEU A 431 10.02 4.10 -20.97
N LEU A 432 9.33 4.58 -22.00
CA LEU A 432 8.44 3.77 -22.83
C LEU A 432 9.21 2.72 -23.62
N VAL A 433 10.44 3.05 -24.05
CA VAL A 433 11.34 2.10 -24.72
C VAL A 433 11.79 0.99 -23.77
N ALA A 434 12.08 1.30 -22.51
CA ALA A 434 12.45 0.31 -21.49
C ALA A 434 11.37 -0.77 -21.28
N VAL A 435 10.09 -0.42 -21.46
CA VAL A 435 8.98 -1.40 -21.41
C VAL A 435 9.08 -2.48 -22.50
N MET A 436 9.72 -2.15 -23.64
CA MET A 436 9.72 -2.96 -24.86
C MET A 436 11.05 -3.64 -25.16
N ASP A 437 12.13 -3.23 -24.50
CA ASP A 437 13.50 -3.62 -24.88
C ASP A 437 14.06 -4.84 -24.12
N GLY A 438 13.16 -5.54 -23.42
CA GLY A 438 13.36 -6.89 -22.90
C GLY A 438 14.29 -7.01 -21.69
N MET A 439 14.70 -5.89 -21.09
CA MET A 439 15.37 -5.89 -19.79
C MET A 439 14.31 -5.78 -18.69
N ASP A 440 14.23 -6.76 -17.77
CA ASP A 440 13.51 -6.52 -16.52
C ASP A 440 13.94 -7.50 -15.40
N GLU A 441 14.53 -6.97 -14.34
CA GLU A 441 14.66 -7.67 -13.05
C GLU A 441 13.83 -7.03 -11.92
N SER A 442 13.23 -5.82 -12.07
CA SER A 442 12.17 -5.32 -11.17
C SER A 442 11.61 -3.90 -11.42
N HIS A 443 12.08 -3.10 -12.39
CA HIS A 443 11.61 -1.71 -12.55
C HIS A 443 12.05 -1.05 -13.88
N TYR A 444 11.18 -1.00 -14.91
CA TYR A 444 11.35 -0.31 -16.22
C TYR A 444 12.76 0.20 -16.56
N GLU A 445 13.74 -0.72 -16.63
CA GLU A 445 15.14 -0.38 -16.81
C GLU A 445 15.51 -0.46 -18.29
N LEU A 446 15.99 0.64 -18.86
CA LEU A 446 16.39 0.66 -20.27
C LEU A 446 17.57 -0.29 -20.50
N ASN A 447 17.44 -1.18 -21.48
CA ASN A 447 18.51 -2.02 -21.98
C ASN A 447 19.58 -1.20 -22.70
N SER A 448 20.46 -0.58 -21.91
CA SER A 448 21.50 0.32 -22.41
C SER A 448 22.50 -0.36 -23.34
N THR A 449 22.70 -1.67 -23.20
CA THR A 449 23.55 -2.47 -24.09
C THR A 449 22.90 -2.59 -25.47
N LEU A 450 21.64 -3.00 -25.52
CA LEU A 450 20.87 -3.08 -26.76
C LEU A 450 20.72 -1.71 -27.42
N ALA A 451 20.46 -0.66 -26.64
CA ALA A 451 20.38 0.71 -27.14
C ALA A 451 21.69 1.19 -27.78
N ALA A 452 22.85 0.78 -27.25
CA ALA A 452 24.16 1.10 -27.80
C ALA A 452 24.51 0.32 -29.09
N GLU A 453 23.95 -0.88 -29.27
CA GLU A 453 24.08 -1.66 -30.51
C GLU A 453 23.30 -1.03 -31.68
N GLY A 454 22.19 -0.36 -31.37
CA GLY A 454 21.44 0.47 -32.31
C GLY A 454 20.17 -0.20 -32.82
N TYR A 455 19.05 0.52 -32.72
CA TYR A 455 17.77 0.19 -33.34
C TYR A 455 16.97 1.47 -33.59
N ASP A 456 15.86 1.33 -34.32
CA ASP A 456 14.97 2.44 -34.66
C ASP A 456 13.75 2.44 -33.74
N ILE A 457 13.40 3.60 -33.20
CA ILE A 457 12.14 3.85 -32.49
C ILE A 457 11.22 4.56 -33.48
N VAL A 458 10.17 3.87 -33.92
CA VAL A 458 9.16 4.42 -34.85
C VAL A 458 7.93 4.82 -34.06
N LEU A 459 7.59 6.10 -34.07
CA LEU A 459 6.35 6.61 -33.48
C LEU A 459 5.35 6.84 -34.60
N THR A 460 4.14 6.30 -34.47
CA THR A 460 3.07 6.43 -35.48
C THR A 460 1.86 7.13 -34.88
N ALA A 461 1.35 8.12 -35.61
CA ALA A 461 0.17 8.89 -35.26
C ALA A 461 -1.11 8.25 -35.81
N SER A 462 -2.26 8.62 -35.22
CA SER A 462 -3.57 8.10 -35.62
C SER A 462 -3.99 8.40 -37.06
N ASP A 463 -3.34 9.37 -37.72
CA ASP A 463 -3.51 9.69 -39.14
C ASP A 463 -2.56 8.92 -40.08
N GLY A 464 -1.70 8.06 -39.52
CA GLY A 464 -0.70 7.27 -40.23
C GLY A 464 0.62 8.00 -40.51
N TYR A 465 0.82 9.22 -40.00
CA TYR A 465 2.11 9.89 -40.04
C TYR A 465 3.07 9.23 -39.04
N SER A 466 4.30 8.93 -39.46
CA SER A 466 5.31 8.33 -38.58
C SER A 466 6.63 9.09 -38.60
N VAL A 467 7.34 9.05 -37.48
CA VAL A 467 8.70 9.57 -37.32
C VAL A 467 9.61 8.49 -36.75
N THR A 468 10.87 8.47 -37.17
CA THR A 468 11.87 7.49 -36.72
C THR A 468 12.99 8.19 -35.95
N ILE A 469 13.34 7.65 -34.79
CA ILE A 469 14.38 8.17 -33.90
C ILE A 469 15.35 7.02 -33.56
N ALA A 470 16.66 7.26 -33.65
CA ALA A 470 17.65 6.25 -33.31
C ALA A 470 17.72 6.02 -31.79
N SER A 471 17.91 4.78 -31.36
CA SER A 471 18.07 4.39 -29.94
C SER A 471 19.12 5.21 -29.20
N ALA A 472 20.24 5.53 -29.84
CA ALA A 472 21.30 6.36 -29.26
C ALA A 472 20.87 7.81 -28.94
N THR A 473 19.81 8.31 -29.59
CA THR A 473 19.24 9.65 -29.31
C THR A 473 18.24 9.60 -28.17
N THR A 474 17.55 8.45 -28.01
CA THR A 474 16.52 8.25 -26.99
C THR A 474 17.12 7.86 -25.64
N ALA A 475 18.16 7.03 -25.62
CA ALA A 475 18.69 6.43 -24.39
C ALA A 475 18.99 7.46 -23.27
N PHE A 476 18.29 7.31 -22.14
CA PHE A 476 18.36 8.19 -20.95
C PHE A 476 18.20 9.69 -21.26
N ASN A 477 17.48 10.03 -22.33
CA ASN A 477 17.27 11.41 -22.74
C ASN A 477 15.92 11.93 -22.23
N ASP A 478 15.92 12.60 -21.09
CA ASP A 478 14.72 13.19 -20.48
C ASP A 478 14.14 14.37 -21.27
N THR A 479 14.86 14.87 -22.28
CA THR A 479 14.38 16.00 -23.09
C THR A 479 13.44 15.58 -24.21
N LEU A 480 13.38 14.29 -24.57
CA LEU A 480 12.41 13.74 -25.51
C LEU A 480 11.16 13.36 -24.74
N VAL A 481 10.19 14.28 -24.69
CA VAL A 481 8.98 14.11 -23.88
C VAL A 481 7.83 13.70 -24.77
N LEU A 482 7.16 12.59 -24.44
CA LEU A 482 5.87 12.27 -25.00
C LEU A 482 4.81 12.95 -24.12
N ALA A 483 4.41 14.15 -24.51
CA ALA A 483 3.58 15.02 -23.70
C ALA A 483 2.09 14.68 -23.85
N PHE A 484 1.36 14.74 -22.74
CA PHE A 484 -0.10 14.66 -22.69
C PHE A 484 -0.76 15.93 -22.13
N MET A 485 0.07 16.86 -21.62
CA MET A 485 -0.36 18.17 -21.13
C MET A 485 0.41 19.32 -21.79
N LEU A 486 -0.27 20.46 -21.91
CA LEU A 486 0.30 21.76 -22.20
C LEU A 486 -0.20 22.75 -21.14
N ASP A 487 0.71 23.44 -20.46
CA ASP A 487 0.41 24.39 -19.39
C ASP A 487 -0.52 23.80 -18.32
N TRP A 488 -0.26 22.54 -17.97
CA TRP A 488 -1.01 21.73 -16.99
C TRP A 488 -2.45 21.39 -17.39
N GLU A 489 -2.83 21.72 -18.61
CA GLU A 489 -4.09 21.29 -19.20
C GLU A 489 -3.89 20.06 -20.08
N MET A 490 -4.79 19.10 -19.93
CA MET A 490 -4.82 17.92 -20.79
C MET A 490 -4.98 18.37 -22.24
N LEU A 491 -4.16 17.80 -23.10
CA LEU A 491 -4.39 17.86 -24.53
C LEU A 491 -5.71 17.12 -24.83
N THR A 492 -6.60 17.73 -25.61
CA THR A 492 -8.02 17.33 -25.73
C THR A 492 -8.38 16.58 -27.02
N ASP A 493 -7.42 16.38 -27.92
CA ASP A 493 -7.62 15.61 -29.16
C ASP A 493 -7.69 14.10 -28.86
N MET A 494 -8.29 13.30 -29.77
CA MET A 494 -8.32 11.84 -29.63
C MET A 494 -6.89 11.28 -29.75
N ALA A 495 -6.44 10.56 -28.72
CA ALA A 495 -5.06 10.11 -28.51
C ALA A 495 -4.06 11.27 -28.40
N PRO A 496 -4.08 12.09 -27.34
CA PRO A 496 -3.46 13.42 -27.31
C PRO A 496 -1.92 13.46 -27.24
N LEU A 497 -1.23 12.32 -27.37
CA LEU A 497 0.21 12.24 -27.13
C LEU A 497 1.01 12.98 -28.21
N ARG A 498 1.88 13.89 -27.77
CA ARG A 498 2.73 14.71 -28.64
C ARG A 498 4.18 14.56 -28.27
N LEU A 499 5.02 14.15 -29.22
CA LEU A 499 6.46 14.15 -29.01
C LEU A 499 6.99 15.59 -29.12
N VAL A 500 7.70 16.03 -28.07
CA VAL A 500 8.29 17.37 -28.00
C VAL A 500 9.75 17.31 -27.53
N ASN A 501 10.54 18.25 -28.05
CA ASN A 501 11.95 18.44 -27.73
C ASN A 501 12.43 19.78 -28.31
N GLU A 502 13.47 20.38 -27.72
CA GLU A 502 14.05 21.65 -28.19
C GLU A 502 14.68 21.55 -29.58
N PHE A 503 15.29 20.40 -29.90
CA PHE A 503 16.13 20.22 -31.07
C PHE A 503 15.50 19.35 -32.15
N LEU A 504 14.27 18.87 -31.95
CA LEU A 504 13.58 18.10 -32.99
C LEU A 504 13.24 19.02 -34.19
N PRO A 505 13.73 18.71 -35.40
CA PRO A 505 13.36 19.46 -36.59
C PRO A 505 11.84 19.35 -36.81
N GLY A 506 11.25 20.32 -37.52
CA GLY A 506 9.80 20.34 -37.76
C GLY A 506 9.25 19.06 -38.40
N SER A 507 10.06 18.36 -39.20
CA SER A 507 9.73 17.07 -39.81
C SER A 507 9.74 15.87 -38.85
N MET A 508 10.17 16.06 -37.60
CA MET A 508 10.13 15.02 -36.56
C MET A 508 9.12 15.36 -35.45
N LYS A 509 8.40 16.49 -35.58
CA LYS A 509 7.27 16.78 -34.69
C LYS A 509 6.11 15.89 -35.06
N ILE A 510 5.59 15.15 -34.09
CA ILE A 510 4.46 14.23 -34.25
C ILE A 510 3.46 14.50 -33.13
N SER A 511 2.17 14.48 -33.48
CA SER A 511 1.04 14.58 -32.56
C SER A 511 0.12 13.41 -32.80
N ASN A 512 -0.70 13.13 -31.83
CA ASN A 512 -1.62 12.01 -31.83
C ASN A 512 -0.97 10.62 -31.95
N VAL A 513 0.15 10.43 -31.25
CA VAL A 513 0.89 9.15 -31.22
C VAL A 513 0.01 8.05 -30.61
N VAL A 514 -0.13 6.94 -31.34
CA VAL A 514 -0.91 5.76 -30.94
C VAL A 514 -0.09 4.47 -30.91
N ASP A 515 1.02 4.41 -31.66
CA ASP A 515 1.93 3.27 -31.67
C ASP A 515 3.39 3.73 -31.50
N ILE A 516 4.18 2.95 -30.77
CA ILE A 516 5.65 3.04 -30.72
C ILE A 516 6.21 1.64 -30.97
N ASP A 517 7.03 1.51 -32.01
CA ASP A 517 7.63 0.24 -32.42
C ASP A 517 9.16 0.31 -32.36
N LEU A 518 9.79 -0.73 -31.81
CA LEU A 518 11.22 -0.98 -31.92
C LEU A 518 11.52 -1.79 -33.18
N GLU A 519 12.07 -1.14 -34.19
CA GLU A 519 12.44 -1.74 -35.47
C GLU A 519 13.95 -1.91 -35.61
N ASN A 520 14.38 -2.78 -36.52
CA ASN A 520 15.80 -3.04 -36.80
C ASN A 520 16.61 -3.44 -35.56
N LEU A 521 15.97 -4.17 -34.63
CA LEU A 521 16.60 -4.72 -33.43
C LEU A 521 17.80 -5.62 -33.81
N PRO A 522 18.95 -5.50 -33.11
CA PRO A 522 20.08 -6.42 -33.23
C PRO A 522 19.65 -7.88 -32.99
N VAL A 523 20.29 -8.80 -33.72
CA VAL A 523 20.00 -10.25 -33.69
C VAL A 523 20.80 -10.96 -32.61
#